data_AF-A0A6B3E388-F1
#
_entry.id   AF-A0A6B3E388-F1
#
_cell.length_a   1.000
_cell.length_b   1.000
_cell.length_c   1.000
_cell.angle_alpha   90.00
_cell.angle_beta   90.00
_cell.angle_gamma   90.00
#
_symmetry.space_group_name_H-M   'P 1'
#
loop_
_entity.id
_entity.type
_entity.pdbx_description
1 polymer ?
#
loop_
_entity_poly.entity_id
_entity_poly.type
_entity_poly.pdbx_seq_one_letter_code
_entity_poly.pdbx_strand_id
1 'polypeptide(L)' 'MELRSVEELMDLLYACRGAALAPAGPGRRVDAHEHALRTAALLRRRRPADKELQVAGLVQGIGQLL' A
#
# COMPACT_ATOMS: atom_id res chain seq x y z
N MET A 1 -13.52 3.18 -10.56
CA MET A 1 -12.51 3.90 -11.38
C MET A 1 -11.65 2.86 -12.09
N GLU A 2 -11.35 3.02 -13.37
CA GLU A 2 -10.41 2.13 -14.08
C GLU A 2 -9.02 2.77 -14.09
N LEU A 3 -7.99 2.04 -13.65
CA LEU A 3 -6.59 2.46 -13.71
C LEU A 3 -5.99 2.10 -15.07
N ARG A 4 -5.44 3.09 -15.77
CA ARG A 4 -4.94 2.97 -17.15
C ARG A 4 -3.42 2.97 -17.25
N SER A 5 -2.72 3.31 -16.17
CA SER A 5 -1.25 3.34 -16.14
C SER A 5 -0.67 3.08 -14.75
N VAL A 6 0.66 2.86 -14.71
CA VAL A 6 1.41 2.76 -13.46
C VAL A 6 1.50 4.12 -12.78
N GLU A 7 1.59 5.21 -13.55
CA GLU A 7 1.58 6.57 -13.02
C GLU A 7 0.28 6.85 -12.24
N GLU A 8 -0.88 6.51 -12.80
CA GLU A 8 -2.18 6.66 -12.12
C GLU A 8 -2.26 5.83 -10.83
N LEU A 9 -1.68 4.63 -10.84
CA LEU A 9 -1.57 3.78 -9.65
C LEU A 9 -0.66 4.41 -8.58
N MET A 10 0.46 5.01 -8.99
CA MET A 10 1.40 5.68 -8.10
C MET A 10 0.82 6.97 -7.51
N ASP A 11 0.06 7.72 -8.30
CA ASP A 11 -0.66 8.91 -7.84
C ASP A 11 -1.72 8.53 -6.80
N LEU A 12 -2.44 7.44 -7.02
CA LEU A 12 -3.40 6.93 -6.05
C LEU A 12 -2.70 6.48 -4.76
N LEU A 13 -1.59 5.74 -4.86
CA LEU A 13 -0.74 5.40 -3.72
C LEU A 13 -0.31 6.65 -2.94
N TYR A 14 0.09 7.69 -3.63
CA TYR A 14 0.50 8.94 -3.00
C TYR A 14 -0.68 9.65 -2.32
N ALA A 15 -1.87 9.62 -2.93
CA ALA A 15 -3.10 10.16 -2.36
C ALA A 15 -3.54 9.43 -1.07
N CYS A 16 -3.05 8.21 -0.84
CA CYS A 16 -3.27 7.47 0.42
C CYS A 16 -2.52 8.10 1.62
N ARG A 17 -1.65 9.08 1.39
CA ARG A 17 -0.91 9.75 2.47
C ARG A 17 -1.85 10.60 3.33
N GLY A 18 -1.75 10.44 4.63
CA GLY A 18 -2.65 11.00 5.63
C GLY A 18 -3.95 10.21 5.80
N ALA A 19 -4.24 9.22 4.94
CA ALA A 19 -5.41 8.37 5.09
C ALA A 19 -5.16 7.36 6.20
N ALA A 20 -6.06 7.33 7.18
CA ALA A 20 -5.97 6.40 8.28
C ALA A 20 -6.57 5.05 7.87
N LEU A 21 -5.76 3.99 7.90
CA LEU A 21 -6.30 2.63 7.95
C LEU A 21 -7.03 2.46 9.29
N ALA A 22 -8.24 1.89 9.25
CA ALA A 22 -8.96 1.53 10.46
C ALA A 22 -8.07 0.59 11.29
N PRO A 23 -7.79 0.91 12.56
CA PRO A 23 -6.91 0.07 13.35
C PRO A 23 -7.62 -1.26 13.67
N ALA A 24 -6.89 -2.36 13.60
CA ALA A 24 -7.39 -3.69 14.00
C ALA A 24 -7.52 -3.85 15.54
N GLY A 25 -7.44 -2.75 16.31
CA GLY A 25 -7.48 -2.74 17.78
C GLY A 25 -7.36 -1.32 18.37
N PRO A 26 -7.33 -1.17 19.71
CA PRO A 26 -7.15 0.13 20.35
C PRO A 26 -5.70 0.59 20.13
N GLY A 27 -5.47 1.36 19.07
CA GLY A 27 -4.13 1.74 18.65
C GLY A 27 -4.12 2.84 17.60
N ARG A 28 -2.97 3.52 17.50
CA ARG A 28 -2.74 4.67 16.63
C ARG A 28 -3.15 4.37 15.18
N ARG A 29 -3.92 5.28 14.57
CA ARG A 29 -4.19 5.29 13.14
C ARG A 29 -2.88 5.16 12.37
N VAL A 30 -2.78 4.16 11.51
CA VAL A 30 -1.62 3.95 10.66
C VAL A 30 -1.90 4.61 9.31
N ASP A 31 -0.95 5.42 8.85
CA ASP A 31 -0.98 6.01 7.52
C ASP A 31 -0.99 4.89 6.45
N ALA A 32 -1.98 4.90 5.57
CA ALA A 32 -2.17 3.85 4.57
C ALA A 32 -0.97 3.75 3.61
N HIS A 33 -0.42 4.90 3.21
CA HIS A 33 0.77 4.97 2.36
C HIS A 33 2.02 4.43 3.08
N GLU A 34 2.27 4.81 4.34
CA GLU A 34 3.37 4.28 5.14
C GLU A 34 3.26 2.76 5.34
N HIS A 35 2.05 2.27 5.61
CA HIS A 35 1.79 0.85 5.76
C HIS A 35 2.15 0.06 4.49
N ALA A 36 1.71 0.55 3.32
CA ALA A 36 2.01 -0.04 2.02
C ALA A 36 3.52 -0.12 1.74
N LEU A 37 4.26 0.98 1.93
CA LEU A 37 5.71 1.02 1.75
C LEU A 37 6.43 0.06 2.70
N ARG A 38 5.99 -0.01 3.97
CA ARG A 38 6.58 -0.91 4.96
C ARG A 38 6.36 -2.37 4.61
N THR A 39 5.17 -2.72 4.16
CA THR A 39 4.83 -4.08 3.71
C THR A 39 5.69 -4.48 2.51
N ALA A 40 5.76 -3.64 1.47
CA ALA A 40 6.62 -3.88 0.31
C ALA A 40 8.11 -4.03 0.68
N ALA A 41 8.62 -3.19 1.59
CA ALA A 41 10.00 -3.28 2.06
C ALA A 41 10.30 -4.58 2.83
N LEU A 42 9.35 -5.05 3.65
CA LEU A 42 9.48 -6.32 4.35
C LEU A 42 9.45 -7.51 3.39
N LEU A 43 8.56 -7.48 2.41
CA LEU A 43 8.45 -8.51 1.37
C LEU A 43 9.72 -8.56 0.51
N ARG A 44 10.27 -7.40 0.14
CA ARG A 44 11.55 -7.33 -0.60
C ARG A 44 12.71 -7.95 0.18
N ARG A 45 12.72 -7.82 1.50
CA ARG A 45 13.74 -8.44 2.37
C ARG A 45 13.55 -9.95 2.52
N ARG A 46 12.30 -10.42 2.64
CA ARG A 46 11.98 -11.85 2.91
C ARG A 46 11.85 -12.70 1.66
N ARG A 47 11.41 -12.10 0.54
CA ARG A 47 11.09 -12.75 -0.74
C ARG A 47 11.67 -11.92 -1.90
N PRO A 48 13.00 -11.76 -1.97
CA PRO A 48 13.64 -10.81 -2.90
C PRO A 48 13.38 -11.13 -4.38
N ALA A 49 13.23 -12.41 -4.73
CA ALA A 49 12.93 -12.84 -6.09
C ALA A 49 11.46 -12.63 -6.50
N ASP A 50 10.56 -12.49 -5.52
CA ASP A 50 9.12 -12.40 -5.75
C ASP A 50 8.69 -10.93 -5.85
N LYS A 51 8.86 -10.36 -7.03
CA LYS A 51 8.50 -8.96 -7.31
C LYS A 51 6.99 -8.74 -7.31
N GLU A 52 6.23 -9.73 -7.75
CA GLU A 52 4.76 -9.66 -7.78
C GLU A 52 4.20 -9.54 -6.36
N LEU A 53 4.72 -10.32 -5.41
CA LEU A 53 4.34 -10.22 -4.02
C LEU A 53 4.71 -8.86 -3.41
N GLN A 54 5.88 -8.30 -3.75
CA GLN A 54 6.29 -6.96 -3.31
C GLN A 54 5.33 -5.88 -3.81
N VAL A 55 4.92 -5.95 -5.08
CA VAL A 55 3.93 -5.04 -5.68
C VAL A 55 2.55 -5.26 -5.07
N ALA A 56 2.12 -6.51 -4.86
CA ALA A 56 0.85 -6.82 -4.21
C ALA A 56 0.78 -6.21 -2.81
N GLY A 57 1.84 -6.31 -2.02
CA GLY A 57 1.93 -5.67 -0.70
C GLY A 57 1.93 -4.14 -0.74
N LEU A 58 2.44 -3.54 -1.82
CA LEU A 58 2.37 -2.09 -2.03
C LEU A 58 0.94 -1.64 -2.36
N VAL A 59 0.21 -2.38 -3.20
CA VAL A 59 -1.13 -1.96 -3.65
C VAL A 59 -2.29 -2.50 -2.81
N GLN A 60 -2.02 -3.35 -1.82
CA GLN A 60 -3.04 -4.05 -1.02
C GLN A 60 -4.11 -3.12 -0.40
N GLY A 61 -3.71 -1.93 0.05
CA GLY A 61 -4.60 -0.99 0.74
C GLY A 61 -5.43 -0.09 -0.18
N ILE A 62 -5.12 -0.04 -1.48
CA ILE A 62 -5.74 0.89 -2.44
C ILE A 62 -7.24 0.66 -2.57
N GLY A 63 -7.68 -0.59 -2.60
CA GLY A 63 -9.10 -0.94 -2.75
C GLY A 63 -9.99 -0.47 -1.59
N GLN A 64 -9.41 -0.10 -0.44
CA GLN A 64 -10.18 0.47 0.68
C GLN A 64 -10.48 1.97 0.49
N LEU A 65 -9.88 2.60 -0.51
CA LEU A 65 -9.98 4.02 -0.79
C LEU A 65 -10.79 4.32 -2.08
N LEU A 66 -11.28 3.28 -2.74
CA LEU A 66 -12.17 3.31 -3.90
C LEU A 66 -13.61 3.02 -3.46
#